data_AF-A0A5E3X9D8-F1
#
_entry.id   AF-A0A5E3X9D8-F1
#
_cell.length_a   1.000
_cell.length_b   1.000
_cell.length_c   1.000
_cell.angle_alpha   90.00
_cell.angle_beta   90.00
_cell.angle_gamma   90.00
#
_symmetry.space_group_name_H-M   'P 1'
#
loop_
_entity.id
_entity.type
_entity.pdbx_description
1 polymer ?
#
loop_
_entity_poly.entity_id
_entity_poly.type
_entity_poly.pdbx_seq_one_letter_code
_entity_poly.pdbx_strand_id
1 'polypeptide(L)'
;MPPYYSHGLGGPPMLTYKEQEDFFDDKSRAQIRTDFDAKCFLCKITLKRDEEHFVPLIDGVRTFNACVRGLCTRALDFHDAANGLYACQACFRLYTTTDDVQRKFVLMPCIPLMLYALHVINNALDEASRAQTLDMVFADLERDLSSTPERRRAAPFIHCYQLHPLKPPRADCTPNSSTLLVTASSTTYLIYDQDPANLDPQIANTTRYCIIEHCRRSGSMHAPSRLVHFYDQHSRGNIPLWRIPMRSPGLFFGNADAAMVDKPANPELYQVFYKLQYALIYKRGLPRNYVPEGGYKCWDDFENDDDDG
;
A
#
# COMPACT_ATOMS: atom_id res chain seq x y z
N MET A 1 12.80 19.27 14.75
CA MET A 1 13.35 18.25 13.84
C MET A 1 13.98 17.17 14.71
N PRO A 2 13.44 15.95 14.77
CA PRO A 2 14.16 14.87 15.42
C PRO A 2 15.34 14.42 14.52
N PRO A 3 16.48 14.03 15.09
CA PRO A 3 17.65 13.61 14.32
C PRO A 3 17.36 12.27 13.64
N TYR A 4 17.54 12.23 12.32
CA TYR A 4 17.66 10.97 11.58
C TYR A 4 18.96 10.31 12.03
N TYR A 5 18.86 9.20 12.75
CA TYR A 5 19.99 8.33 13.03
C TYR A 5 20.44 7.67 11.72
N SER A 6 21.44 8.25 11.05
CA SER A 6 22.21 7.57 10.01
C SER A 6 23.24 6.67 10.68
N HIS A 7 22.81 5.54 11.22
CA HIS A 7 23.75 4.45 11.49
C HIS A 7 24.05 3.76 10.16
N GLY A 8 25.30 3.88 9.72
CA GLY A 8 25.89 3.02 8.70
C GLY A 8 26.03 1.60 9.25
N LEU A 9 24.92 0.88 9.30
CA LEU A 9 24.92 -0.58 9.34
C LEU A 9 24.85 -1.02 7.89
N GLY A 10 25.78 -1.88 7.47
CA GLY A 10 25.66 -2.62 6.22
C GLY A 10 24.30 -3.31 6.25
N GLY A 11 23.33 -2.76 5.50
CA GLY A 11 22.03 -3.38 5.37
C GLY A 11 22.22 -4.75 4.72
N PRO A 12 21.31 -5.70 4.97
CA PRO A 12 21.33 -6.95 4.22
C PRO A 12 21.36 -6.64 2.71
N PRO A 13 22.08 -7.44 1.92
CA PRO A 13 22.12 -7.27 0.47
C PRO A 13 20.69 -7.25 -0.08
N MET A 14 20.44 -6.40 -1.08
CA MET A 14 19.16 -6.43 -1.78
C MET A 14 19.04 -7.76 -2.51
N LEU A 15 17.83 -8.30 -2.59
CA LEU A 15 17.60 -9.51 -3.37
C LEU A 15 17.92 -9.24 -4.84
N THR A 16 18.62 -10.18 -5.47
CA THR A 16 18.79 -10.23 -6.91
C THR A 16 17.46 -10.45 -7.61
N TYR A 17 17.41 -10.18 -8.92
CA TYR A 17 16.22 -10.45 -9.73
C TYR A 17 15.77 -11.92 -9.60
N LYS A 18 16.73 -12.86 -9.63
CA LYS A 18 16.44 -14.29 -9.54
C LYS A 18 15.85 -14.66 -8.18
N GLU A 19 16.45 -14.18 -7.09
CA GLU A 19 15.96 -14.46 -5.73
C GLU A 19 14.56 -13.92 -5.50
N GLN A 20 14.19 -12.80 -6.11
CA GLN A 20 12.82 -12.29 -6.03
C GLN A 20 11.81 -13.12 -6.82
N GLU A 21 12.19 -13.61 -8.00
CA GLU A 21 11.32 -14.53 -8.73
C GLU A 21 11.10 -15.80 -7.92
N ASP A 22 12.17 -16.36 -7.32
CA ASP A 22 12.17 -17.59 -6.53
C ASP A 22 11.66 -17.42 -5.08
N PHE A 23 11.20 -16.22 -4.71
CA PHE A 23 10.81 -15.88 -3.33
C PHE A 23 9.55 -16.61 -2.82
N PHE A 24 8.61 -16.91 -3.70
CA PHE A 24 7.36 -17.59 -3.37
C PHE A 24 7.40 -19.03 -3.86
N ASP A 25 6.94 -19.98 -3.03
CA ASP A 25 6.73 -21.36 -3.44
C ASP A 25 5.60 -21.48 -4.50
N ASP A 26 5.50 -22.64 -5.14
CA ASP A 26 4.51 -22.87 -6.20
C ASP A 26 3.06 -22.74 -5.71
N LYS A 27 2.81 -23.07 -4.43
CA LYS A 27 1.48 -22.96 -3.82
C LYS A 27 1.07 -21.50 -3.67
N SER A 28 1.95 -20.67 -3.11
CA SER A 28 1.76 -19.23 -2.97
C SER A 28 1.68 -18.55 -4.32
N ARG A 29 2.52 -18.91 -5.29
CA ARG A 29 2.43 -18.40 -6.68
C ARG A 29 1.07 -18.71 -7.32
N ALA A 30 0.57 -19.93 -7.17
CA ALA A 30 -0.74 -20.34 -7.68
C ALA A 30 -1.89 -19.56 -7.01
N GLN A 31 -1.81 -19.34 -5.70
CA GLN A 31 -2.78 -18.54 -4.97
C GLN A 31 -2.73 -17.06 -5.39
N ILE A 32 -1.54 -16.45 -5.47
CA ILE A 32 -1.36 -15.07 -5.93
C ILE A 32 -1.96 -14.89 -7.33
N ARG A 33 -1.66 -15.79 -8.26
CA ARG A 33 -2.25 -15.78 -9.60
C ARG A 33 -3.77 -15.78 -9.56
N THR A 34 -4.35 -16.63 -8.71
CA THR A 34 -5.80 -16.79 -8.56
C THR A 34 -6.42 -15.52 -7.97
N ASP A 35 -5.81 -14.96 -6.92
CA ASP A 35 -6.23 -13.70 -6.29
C ASP A 35 -6.26 -12.52 -7.24
N PHE A 36 -5.47 -12.57 -8.33
CA PHE A 36 -5.40 -11.51 -9.33
C PHE A 36 -6.12 -11.87 -10.64
N ASP A 37 -6.82 -13.01 -10.73
CA ASP A 37 -7.48 -13.49 -11.95
C ASP A 37 -6.52 -13.49 -13.17
N ALA A 38 -5.27 -13.89 -12.91
CA ALA A 38 -4.16 -13.84 -13.88
C ALA A 38 -3.98 -12.48 -14.58
N LYS A 39 -4.35 -11.36 -13.93
CA LYS A 39 -4.17 -10.00 -14.44
C LYS A 39 -3.13 -9.23 -13.63
N CYS A 40 -2.23 -8.54 -14.32
CA CYS A 40 -1.25 -7.68 -13.66
C CYS A 40 -1.94 -6.68 -12.70
N PHE A 41 -1.47 -6.59 -11.47
CA PHE A 41 -2.10 -5.80 -10.41
C PHE A 41 -2.25 -4.32 -10.76
N LEU A 42 -1.27 -3.74 -11.47
CA LEU A 42 -1.26 -2.34 -11.91
C LEU A 42 -1.96 -2.14 -13.26
N CYS A 43 -1.41 -2.70 -14.34
CA CYS A 43 -1.88 -2.39 -15.70
C CYS A 43 -3.10 -3.21 -16.14
N LYS A 44 -3.51 -4.23 -15.36
CA LYS A 44 -4.68 -5.09 -15.59
C LYS A 44 -4.64 -5.95 -16.86
N ILE A 45 -3.51 -6.00 -17.57
CA ILE A 45 -3.33 -6.94 -18.69
C ILE A 45 -3.38 -8.38 -18.18
N THR A 46 -4.07 -9.26 -18.91
CA THR A 46 -4.04 -10.71 -18.64
C THR A 46 -2.70 -11.28 -19.04
N LEU A 47 -2.10 -12.10 -18.18
CA LEU A 47 -0.79 -12.70 -18.39
C LEU A 47 -0.89 -14.21 -18.64
N LYS A 48 -0.03 -14.69 -19.52
CA LYS A 48 0.24 -16.13 -19.66
C LYS A 48 1.19 -16.61 -18.56
N ARG A 49 1.32 -17.94 -18.44
CA ARG A 49 2.17 -18.58 -17.43
C ARG A 49 3.66 -18.19 -17.54
N ASP A 50 4.12 -17.90 -18.74
CA ASP A 50 5.50 -17.55 -19.06
C ASP A 50 5.78 -16.04 -18.99
N GLU A 51 4.77 -15.23 -18.68
CA GLU A 51 4.83 -13.76 -18.60
C GLU A 51 4.62 -13.24 -17.17
N GLU A 52 4.44 -14.16 -16.21
CA GLU A 52 4.07 -13.84 -14.83
C GLU A 52 5.30 -13.57 -13.95
N HIS A 53 5.17 -12.55 -13.10
CA HIS A 53 6.18 -12.17 -12.12
C HIS A 53 5.49 -11.94 -10.78
N PHE A 54 6.19 -12.21 -9.69
CA PHE A 54 5.65 -12.11 -8.33
C PHE A 54 6.45 -11.09 -7.51
N VAL A 55 5.77 -10.06 -7.00
CA VAL A 55 6.43 -8.98 -6.25
C VAL A 55 6.11 -9.10 -4.75
N PRO A 56 7.09 -9.35 -3.88
CA PRO A 56 6.86 -9.33 -2.44
C PRO A 56 6.65 -7.90 -1.92
N LEU A 57 5.69 -7.73 -1.02
CA LEU A 57 5.48 -6.47 -0.28
C LEU A 57 6.51 -6.34 0.84
N ILE A 58 6.80 -7.42 1.56
CA ILE A 58 7.94 -7.54 2.46
C ILE A 58 9.05 -8.24 1.70
N ASP A 59 9.97 -7.42 1.20
CA ASP A 59 11.13 -7.80 0.38
C ASP A 59 12.44 -7.83 1.16
N GLY A 60 12.38 -7.62 2.48
CA GLY A 60 13.55 -7.69 3.36
C GLY A 60 13.33 -7.08 4.76
N VAL A 61 14.38 -7.19 5.58
CA VAL A 61 14.44 -6.76 6.99
C VAL A 61 13.92 -5.34 7.22
N ARG A 62 14.19 -4.42 6.29
CA ARG A 62 13.76 -3.03 6.41
C ARG A 62 12.25 -2.90 6.34
N THR A 63 11.64 -3.55 5.36
CA THR A 63 10.19 -3.52 5.16
C THR A 63 9.47 -4.27 6.27
N PHE A 64 10.04 -5.38 6.73
CA PHE A 64 9.56 -6.07 7.92
C PHE A 64 9.57 -5.17 9.16
N ASN A 65 10.70 -4.52 9.45
CA ASN A 65 10.84 -3.61 10.58
C ASN A 65 9.80 -2.48 10.53
N ALA A 66 9.53 -1.92 9.35
CA ALA A 66 8.48 -0.92 9.18
C ALA A 66 7.07 -1.47 9.45
N CYS A 67 6.81 -2.72 9.04
CA CYS A 67 5.54 -3.40 9.29
C CYS A 67 5.30 -3.66 10.79
N VAL A 68 6.32 -4.10 11.53
CA VAL A 68 6.19 -4.44 12.96
C VAL A 68 6.24 -3.22 13.88
N ARG A 69 7.11 -2.23 13.62
CA ARG A 69 7.32 -1.07 14.53
C ARG A 69 6.08 -0.21 14.72
N GLY A 70 5.23 -0.09 13.71
CA GLY A 70 4.01 0.70 13.75
C GLY A 70 2.73 -0.09 14.09
N LEU A 71 2.84 -1.41 14.33
CA LEU A 71 1.69 -2.32 14.29
C LEU A 71 0.89 -2.15 13.00
N CYS A 72 1.58 -2.10 11.85
CA CYS A 72 0.91 -1.87 10.58
C CYS A 72 0.08 -3.10 10.22
N THR A 73 0.66 -4.30 10.34
CA THR A 73 0.02 -5.55 9.89
C THR A 73 0.13 -6.69 10.91
N ARG A 74 -0.75 -7.69 10.76
CA ARG A 74 -0.61 -9.02 11.38
C ARG A 74 -0.08 -10.09 10.42
N ALA A 75 -0.11 -9.82 9.11
CA ALA A 75 0.38 -10.72 8.08
C ALA A 75 1.90 -10.57 7.97
N LEU A 76 2.62 -11.31 8.80
CA LEU A 76 4.09 -11.27 8.86
C LEU A 76 4.76 -12.50 8.26
N ASP A 77 3.99 -13.43 7.71
CA ASP A 77 4.53 -14.51 6.90
C ASP A 77 4.94 -13.94 5.54
N PHE A 78 6.24 -13.97 5.25
CA PHE A 78 6.78 -13.39 4.02
C PHE A 78 6.53 -14.27 2.81
N HIS A 79 6.47 -15.59 2.97
CA HIS A 79 6.27 -16.53 1.86
C HIS A 79 4.79 -16.78 1.55
N ASP A 80 3.88 -16.32 2.42
CA ASP A 80 2.45 -16.42 2.17
C ASP A 80 2.00 -15.56 0.98
N ALA A 81 0.99 -16.07 0.27
CA ALA A 81 0.38 -15.39 -0.87
C ALA A 81 -0.13 -13.97 -0.56
N ALA A 82 -0.52 -13.69 0.69
CA ALA A 82 -0.93 -12.35 1.13
C ALA A 82 0.19 -11.31 1.07
N ASN A 83 1.46 -11.73 0.98
CA ASN A 83 2.61 -10.85 0.78
C ASN A 83 2.93 -10.61 -0.71
N GLY A 84 2.36 -11.38 -1.65
CA GLY A 84 2.78 -11.35 -3.06
C GLY A 84 1.82 -10.64 -4.01
N LEU A 85 2.33 -9.81 -4.92
CA LEU A 85 1.57 -9.19 -6.00
C LEU A 85 1.83 -9.88 -7.35
N TYR A 86 0.81 -9.96 -8.20
CA TYR A 86 0.93 -10.55 -9.54
C TYR A 86 1.18 -9.48 -10.61
N ALA A 87 2.32 -9.54 -11.30
CA ALA A 87 2.77 -8.47 -12.19
C ALA A 87 3.25 -8.97 -13.56
N CYS A 88 3.15 -8.10 -14.57
CA CYS A 88 3.90 -8.27 -15.81
C CYS A 88 5.33 -7.73 -15.63
N GLN A 89 6.25 -8.11 -16.51
CA GLN A 89 7.66 -7.68 -16.44
C GLN A 89 7.84 -6.17 -16.27
N ALA A 90 7.06 -5.38 -17.01
CA ALA A 90 7.14 -3.92 -16.94
C ALA A 90 6.70 -3.39 -15.57
N CYS A 91 5.57 -3.88 -15.04
CA CYS A 91 5.05 -3.45 -13.74
C CYS A 91 5.90 -3.98 -12.58
N PHE A 92 6.47 -5.18 -12.71
CA PHE A 92 7.45 -5.73 -11.79
C PHE A 92 8.62 -4.76 -11.62
N ARG A 93 9.25 -4.33 -12.73
CA ARG A 93 10.37 -3.36 -12.72
C ARG A 93 10.00 -1.97 -12.21
N LEU A 94 8.71 -1.60 -12.23
CA LEU A 94 8.26 -0.32 -11.66
C LEU A 94 8.15 -0.38 -10.13
N TYR A 95 7.86 -1.56 -9.58
CA TYR A 95 7.46 -1.73 -8.19
C TYR A 95 8.52 -2.41 -7.32
N THR A 96 9.41 -3.21 -7.93
CA THR A 96 10.43 -3.95 -7.19
C THR A 96 11.74 -3.16 -7.01
N THR A 97 12.47 -3.47 -5.95
CA THR A 97 13.86 -3.06 -5.74
C THR A 97 14.77 -4.29 -5.80
N THR A 98 15.69 -4.34 -6.75
CA THR A 98 16.78 -5.32 -6.85
C THR A 98 18.12 -4.59 -6.91
N ASP A 99 19.23 -5.33 -6.88
CA ASP A 99 20.57 -4.78 -7.09
C ASP A 99 20.69 -3.90 -8.35
N ASP A 100 19.99 -4.29 -9.43
CA ASP A 100 20.04 -3.61 -10.73
C ASP A 100 18.87 -2.65 -10.99
N VAL A 101 17.80 -2.72 -10.18
CA VAL A 101 16.55 -1.99 -10.43
C VAL A 101 16.06 -1.34 -9.16
N GLN A 102 16.04 0.00 -9.11
CA GLN A 102 15.36 0.70 -8.03
C GLN A 102 13.87 0.80 -8.30
N ARG A 103 13.04 0.47 -7.28
CA ARG A 103 11.61 0.71 -7.37
C ARG A 103 11.33 2.19 -7.61
N LYS A 104 10.34 2.47 -8.45
CA LYS A 104 9.97 3.84 -8.83
C LYS A 104 8.72 4.32 -8.08
N PHE A 105 7.85 3.39 -7.69
CA PHE A 105 6.57 3.69 -7.07
C PHE A 105 6.28 2.72 -5.93
N VAL A 106 5.36 3.13 -5.06
CA VAL A 106 4.74 2.29 -4.04
C VAL A 106 3.22 2.49 -4.07
N LEU A 107 2.49 1.49 -3.57
CA LEU A 107 1.06 1.63 -3.30
C LEU A 107 0.87 1.93 -1.82
N MET A 108 0.05 2.91 -1.52
CA MET A 108 -0.25 3.34 -0.16
C MET A 108 -1.75 3.31 0.06
N PRO A 109 -2.27 3.01 1.27
CA PRO A 109 -3.68 3.24 1.56
C PRO A 109 -4.06 4.68 1.17
N CYS A 110 -5.21 4.85 0.51
CA CYS A 110 -5.61 6.17 0.02
C CYS A 110 -5.96 7.14 1.16
N ILE A 111 -5.98 8.44 0.87
CA ILE A 111 -6.25 9.50 1.86
C ILE A 111 -7.49 9.22 2.72
N PRO A 112 -8.68 8.88 2.15
CA PRO A 112 -9.86 8.59 2.96
C PRO A 112 -9.66 7.49 4.02
N LEU A 113 -8.96 6.42 3.67
CA LEU A 113 -8.66 5.33 4.60
C LEU A 113 -7.65 5.77 5.67
N MET A 114 -6.60 6.48 5.28
CA MET A 114 -5.61 6.96 6.25
C MET A 114 -6.20 7.98 7.24
N LEU A 115 -7.10 8.85 6.78
CA LEU A 115 -7.84 9.78 7.64
C LEU A 115 -8.78 9.05 8.60
N TYR A 116 -9.43 7.98 8.15
CA TYR A 116 -10.23 7.12 9.02
C TYR A 116 -9.38 6.43 10.09
N ALA A 117 -8.26 5.82 9.70
CA ALA A 117 -7.34 5.19 10.65
C ALA A 117 -6.81 6.20 11.68
N LEU A 118 -6.45 7.41 11.23
CA LEU A 118 -6.09 8.52 12.12
C LEU A 118 -7.20 8.85 13.11
N HIS A 119 -8.45 8.92 12.64
CA HIS A 119 -9.60 9.18 13.52
C HIS A 119 -9.73 8.08 14.58
N VAL A 120 -9.68 6.80 14.19
CA VAL A 120 -9.77 5.67 15.14
C VAL A 120 -8.65 5.71 16.17
N ILE A 121 -7.40 5.89 15.73
CA ILE A 121 -6.23 5.92 16.62
C ILE A 121 -6.31 7.08 17.61
N ASN A 122 -6.71 8.28 17.16
CA ASN A 122 -6.77 9.46 18.03
C ASN A 122 -7.92 9.38 19.06
N ASN A 123 -8.94 8.54 18.83
CA ASN A 123 -10.09 8.38 19.72
C ASN A 123 -10.07 7.06 20.51
N ALA A 124 -8.98 6.28 20.43
CA ALA A 124 -8.85 5.02 21.15
C ALA A 124 -8.62 5.26 22.66
N LEU A 125 -9.62 4.91 23.49
CA LEU A 125 -9.63 5.20 24.93
C LEU A 125 -9.05 4.08 25.79
N ASP A 126 -9.17 2.84 25.35
CA ASP A 126 -8.70 1.64 26.05
C ASP A 126 -7.47 1.02 25.36
N GLU A 127 -6.78 0.12 26.06
CA GLU A 127 -5.57 -0.52 25.55
C GLU A 127 -5.83 -1.41 24.33
N ALA A 128 -6.96 -2.13 24.29
CA ALA A 128 -7.26 -3.03 23.18
C ALA A 128 -7.50 -2.25 21.88
N SER A 129 -8.28 -1.17 21.93
CA SER A 129 -8.44 -0.23 20.82
C SER A 129 -7.09 0.38 20.41
N ARG A 130 -6.27 0.78 21.39
CA ARG A 130 -4.93 1.30 21.14
C ARG A 130 -3.95 0.25 20.66
N ALA A 131 -4.25 -1.05 20.68
CA ALA A 131 -3.40 -2.15 20.21
C ALA A 131 -3.77 -2.68 18.80
N GLN A 132 -4.85 -2.18 18.19
CA GLN A 132 -5.29 -2.62 16.86
C GLN A 132 -4.28 -2.34 15.73
N THR A 133 -3.93 -3.33 14.91
CA THR A 133 -3.13 -3.05 13.71
C THR A 133 -3.95 -2.27 12.67
N LEU A 134 -3.31 -1.68 11.65
CA LEU A 134 -4.09 -1.06 10.55
C LEU A 134 -5.02 -2.07 9.89
N ASP A 135 -4.58 -3.32 9.74
CA ASP A 135 -5.44 -4.40 9.22
C ASP A 135 -6.69 -4.60 10.08
N MET A 136 -6.54 -4.58 11.41
CA MET A 136 -7.70 -4.71 12.32
C MET A 136 -8.63 -3.52 12.23
N VAL A 137 -8.09 -2.30 12.19
CA VAL A 137 -8.89 -1.07 12.04
C VAL A 137 -9.73 -1.12 10.77
N PHE A 138 -9.15 -1.60 9.65
CA PHE A 138 -9.89 -1.70 8.40
C PHE A 138 -10.80 -2.93 8.32
N ALA A 139 -10.47 -4.05 8.97
CA ALA A 139 -11.37 -5.19 9.11
C ALA A 139 -12.61 -4.82 9.93
N ASP A 140 -12.44 -4.01 10.99
CA ASP A 140 -13.55 -3.50 11.79
C ASP A 140 -14.40 -2.49 11.00
N LEU A 141 -13.80 -1.70 10.11
CA LEU A 141 -14.53 -0.87 9.14
C LEU A 141 -15.36 -1.75 8.19
N GLU A 142 -14.79 -2.84 7.68
CA GLU A 142 -15.46 -3.74 6.74
C GLU A 142 -16.67 -4.45 7.36
N ARG A 143 -16.59 -4.82 8.65
CA ARG A 143 -17.70 -5.44 9.40
C ARG A 143 -18.85 -4.47 9.68
N ASP A 144 -18.58 -3.17 9.74
CA ASP A 144 -19.58 -2.14 10.03
C ASP A 144 -19.30 -0.87 9.22
N LEU A 145 -19.93 -0.82 8.06
CA LEU A 145 -19.67 0.19 7.02
C LEU A 145 -20.32 1.55 7.32
N SER A 146 -21.28 1.63 8.25
CA SER A 146 -22.18 2.79 8.30
C SER A 146 -22.59 3.33 9.67
N SER A 147 -22.14 2.74 10.77
CA SER A 147 -22.55 3.19 12.12
C SER A 147 -22.14 4.62 12.47
N THR A 148 -21.06 5.14 11.88
CA THR A 148 -20.61 6.53 12.09
C THR A 148 -20.42 7.29 10.77
N PRO A 149 -20.46 8.63 10.79
CA PRO A 149 -20.14 9.45 9.61
C PRO A 149 -18.77 9.13 9.00
N GLU A 150 -17.76 8.90 9.84
CA GLU A 150 -16.40 8.56 9.42
C GLU A 150 -16.37 7.22 8.69
N ARG A 151 -17.07 6.21 9.22
CA ARG A 151 -17.21 4.89 8.58
C ARG A 151 -17.88 5.02 7.21
N ARG A 152 -19.00 5.74 7.12
CA ARG A 152 -19.69 5.96 5.83
C ARG A 152 -18.81 6.63 4.78
N ARG A 153 -17.97 7.58 5.20
CA ARG A 153 -17.04 8.29 4.28
C ARG A 153 -15.89 7.39 3.81
N ALA A 154 -15.38 6.50 4.67
CA ALA A 154 -14.22 5.66 4.39
C ALA A 154 -14.57 4.31 3.75
N ALA A 155 -15.74 3.74 4.07
CA ALA A 155 -16.18 2.42 3.62
C ALA A 155 -16.11 2.21 2.08
N PRO A 156 -16.47 3.20 1.24
CA PRO A 156 -16.32 3.07 -0.21
C PRO A 156 -14.87 2.87 -0.68
N PHE A 157 -13.88 3.19 0.15
CA PHE A 157 -12.47 3.15 -0.16
C PHE A 157 -11.75 1.94 0.42
N ILE A 158 -12.45 1.00 1.08
CA ILE A 158 -11.81 -0.22 1.61
C ILE A 158 -11.05 -0.93 0.48
N HIS A 159 -9.83 -1.36 0.83
CA HIS A 159 -8.83 -1.96 -0.05
C HIS A 159 -8.37 -1.07 -1.22
N CYS A 160 -8.60 0.24 -1.19
CA CYS A 160 -8.14 1.15 -2.23
C CYS A 160 -6.78 1.74 -1.90
N TYR A 161 -5.89 1.67 -2.87
CA TYR A 161 -4.51 2.12 -2.75
C TYR A 161 -4.19 3.16 -3.81
N GLN A 162 -3.48 4.21 -3.43
CA GLN A 162 -2.96 5.22 -4.33
C GLN A 162 -1.51 4.92 -4.68
N LEU A 163 -1.18 5.02 -5.97
CA LEU A 163 0.19 4.86 -6.45
C LEU A 163 0.96 6.16 -6.22
N HIS A 164 2.07 6.08 -5.49
CA HIS A 164 2.92 7.22 -5.12
C HIS A 164 4.33 7.07 -5.72
N PRO A 165 4.86 8.09 -6.41
CA PRO A 165 6.26 8.10 -6.87
C PRO A 165 7.23 8.26 -5.70
N LEU A 166 8.34 7.55 -5.70
CA LEU A 166 9.36 7.69 -4.66
C LEU A 166 10.21 8.95 -4.78
N LYS A 167 10.35 9.49 -5.98
CA LYS A 167 11.16 10.67 -6.28
C LYS A 167 10.32 11.62 -7.11
N PRO A 168 10.51 12.95 -7.03
CA PRO A 168 9.87 13.88 -7.93
C PRO A 168 10.27 13.59 -9.40
N PRO A 169 9.47 14.06 -10.38
CA PRO A 169 9.83 13.91 -11.77
C PRO A 169 11.16 14.63 -12.01
N ARG A 170 12.12 13.95 -12.64
CA ARG A 170 13.38 14.60 -13.04
C ARG A 170 13.14 15.42 -14.29
N ALA A 171 13.85 16.55 -14.42
CA ALA A 171 13.72 17.45 -15.56
C ALA A 171 14.10 16.79 -16.91
N ASP A 172 14.90 15.72 -16.88
CA ASP A 172 15.37 14.93 -18.01
C ASP A 172 14.51 13.67 -18.29
N CYS A 173 13.48 13.38 -17.49
CA CYS A 173 12.64 12.22 -17.70
C CYS A 173 11.74 12.39 -18.94
N THR A 174 11.81 11.41 -19.85
CA THR A 174 10.90 11.38 -21.01
C THR A 174 9.45 11.13 -20.57
N PRO A 175 8.44 11.68 -21.27
CA PRO A 175 7.02 11.53 -20.91
C PRO A 175 6.53 10.08 -20.81
N ASN A 176 7.14 9.17 -21.56
CA ASN A 176 6.77 7.74 -21.54
C ASN A 176 7.16 7.06 -20.21
N SER A 177 8.12 7.60 -19.47
CA SER A 177 8.53 7.08 -18.16
C SER A 177 7.60 7.46 -17.01
N SER A 178 6.64 8.38 -17.26
CA SER A 178 5.74 8.93 -16.24
C SER A 178 4.29 8.47 -16.38
N THR A 179 4.03 7.48 -17.25
CA THR A 179 2.69 6.96 -17.52
C THR A 179 2.62 5.45 -17.46
N LEU A 180 1.43 4.95 -17.09
CA LEU A 180 1.05 3.55 -17.14
C LEU A 180 -0.18 3.40 -18.03
N LEU A 181 -0.09 2.56 -19.06
CA LEU A 181 -1.28 2.12 -19.78
C LEU A 181 -2.02 1.08 -18.93
N VAL A 182 -3.18 1.46 -18.41
CA VAL A 182 -4.10 0.54 -17.75
C VAL A 182 -5.07 0.02 -18.81
N THR A 183 -5.14 -1.29 -18.99
CA THR A 183 -6.06 -1.91 -19.94
C THR A 183 -7.51 -1.74 -19.51
N ALA A 184 -8.44 -1.94 -20.43
CA ALA A 184 -9.87 -1.84 -20.15
C ALA A 184 -10.26 -2.62 -18.89
N SER A 185 -10.91 -1.94 -17.95
CA SER A 185 -11.16 -2.47 -16.60
C SER A 185 -12.44 -1.91 -16.01
N SER A 186 -13.05 -2.66 -15.09
CA SER A 186 -14.12 -2.12 -14.25
C SER A 186 -13.59 -0.94 -13.43
N THR A 187 -14.37 0.13 -13.39
CA THR A 187 -14.00 1.37 -12.72
C THR A 187 -15.21 1.94 -11.98
N THR A 188 -14.98 2.45 -10.77
CA THR A 188 -15.98 3.18 -9.96
C THR A 188 -15.50 4.60 -9.75
N TYR A 189 -16.38 5.57 -9.96
CA TYR A 189 -16.09 6.98 -9.70
C TYR A 189 -16.73 7.39 -8.38
N LEU A 190 -15.92 7.98 -7.50
CA LEU A 190 -16.38 8.48 -6.21
C LEU A 190 -16.02 9.95 -6.05
N ILE A 191 -16.90 10.67 -5.38
CA ILE A 191 -16.66 12.02 -4.92
C ILE A 191 -16.42 11.94 -3.41
N TYR A 192 -15.27 12.41 -2.97
CA TYR A 192 -14.92 12.49 -1.56
C TYR A 192 -14.96 13.95 -1.12
N ASP A 193 -15.89 14.24 -0.23
CA ASP A 193 -15.99 15.52 0.43
C ASP A 193 -15.30 15.41 1.80
N GLN A 194 -14.25 16.20 2.01
CA GLN A 194 -13.63 16.31 3.33
C GLN A 194 -14.57 17.08 4.25
N ASP A 195 -14.60 16.71 5.53
CA ASP A 195 -15.63 17.18 6.47
C ASP A 195 -15.83 18.72 6.43
N PRO A 196 -17.03 19.21 6.06
CA PRO A 196 -17.30 20.64 5.94
C PRO A 196 -17.20 21.38 7.28
N ALA A 197 -17.23 20.69 8.43
CA ALA A 197 -17.11 21.31 9.75
C ALA A 197 -15.69 21.81 10.08
N ASN A 198 -14.67 21.43 9.30
CA ASN A 198 -13.27 21.80 9.52
C ASN A 198 -12.65 22.59 8.35
N LEU A 199 -13.45 23.02 7.37
CA LEU A 199 -12.98 23.73 6.19
C LEU A 199 -13.45 25.19 6.18
N ASP A 200 -12.56 26.07 5.76
CA ASP A 200 -12.90 27.42 5.32
C ASP A 200 -13.95 27.30 4.20
N PRO A 201 -15.14 27.93 4.32
CA PRO A 201 -16.22 27.81 3.33
C PRO A 201 -15.84 28.27 1.90
N GLN A 202 -14.66 28.88 1.71
CA GLN A 202 -14.15 29.24 0.38
C GLN A 202 -13.35 28.13 -0.33
N ILE A 203 -13.03 27.01 0.34
CA ILE A 203 -12.23 25.91 -0.23
C ILE A 203 -12.93 24.57 0.04
N ALA A 204 -14.07 24.34 -0.60
CA ALA A 204 -14.63 23.00 -0.70
C ALA A 204 -13.74 22.16 -1.63
N ASN A 205 -12.69 21.54 -1.09
CA ASN A 205 -11.78 20.66 -1.82
C ASN A 205 -12.44 19.30 -2.08
N THR A 206 -13.46 19.30 -2.93
CA THR A 206 -14.07 18.08 -3.45
C THR A 206 -13.04 17.31 -4.27
N THR A 207 -12.63 16.15 -3.78
CA THR A 207 -11.69 15.28 -4.48
C THR A 207 -12.44 14.20 -5.23
N ARG A 208 -12.16 14.03 -6.52
CA ARG A 208 -12.74 12.94 -7.32
C ARG A 208 -11.75 11.79 -7.44
N TYR A 209 -12.23 10.58 -7.18
CA TYR A 209 -11.46 9.36 -7.28
C TYR A 209 -11.98 8.48 -8.41
N CYS A 210 -11.05 7.85 -9.13
CA CYS A 210 -11.30 6.85 -10.15
C CYS A 210 -10.72 5.52 -9.67
N ILE A 211 -11.56 4.67 -9.10
CA ILE A 211 -11.16 3.38 -8.55
C ILE A 211 -11.12 2.35 -9.68
N ILE A 212 -9.92 1.86 -10.00
CA ILE A 212 -9.68 0.70 -10.84
C ILE A 212 -10.02 -0.54 -10.01
N GLU A 213 -11.11 -1.19 -10.35
CA GLU A 213 -11.62 -2.34 -9.61
C GLU A 213 -10.78 -3.59 -9.87
N HIS A 214 -10.66 -4.45 -8.85
CA HIS A 214 -10.07 -5.77 -8.99
C HIS A 214 -10.94 -6.68 -9.88
N CYS A 215 -12.24 -6.71 -9.60
CA CYS A 215 -13.25 -7.47 -10.34
C CYS A 215 -14.48 -6.59 -10.61
N ARG A 216 -15.41 -7.05 -11.45
CA ARG A 216 -16.64 -6.29 -11.74
C ARG A 216 -17.49 -6.20 -10.47
N ARG A 217 -17.68 -4.99 -9.94
CA ARG A 217 -18.60 -4.71 -8.82
C ARG A 217 -19.91 -4.12 -9.32
N SER A 218 -20.98 -4.31 -8.54
CA SER A 218 -22.24 -3.59 -8.73
C SER A 218 -22.00 -2.07 -8.75
N GLY A 219 -22.54 -1.38 -9.75
CA GLY A 219 -22.33 0.06 -9.94
C GLY A 219 -21.01 0.45 -10.61
N SER A 220 -20.08 -0.48 -10.83
CA SER A 220 -18.89 -0.22 -11.64
C SER A 220 -19.23 -0.18 -13.13
N MET A 221 -18.55 0.70 -13.87
CA MET A 221 -18.64 0.79 -15.32
C MET A 221 -17.40 0.17 -15.96
N HIS A 222 -17.55 -0.46 -17.13
CA HIS A 222 -16.39 -0.94 -17.88
C HIS A 222 -15.78 0.24 -18.64
N ALA A 223 -14.61 0.69 -18.20
CA ALA A 223 -13.90 1.79 -18.82
C ALA A 223 -12.90 1.26 -19.88
N PRO A 224 -12.69 1.97 -20.99
CA PRO A 224 -11.69 1.60 -21.98
C PRO A 224 -10.26 1.74 -21.41
N SER A 225 -9.29 1.19 -22.14
CA SER A 225 -7.87 1.37 -21.83
C SER A 225 -7.51 2.85 -21.74
N ARG A 226 -6.68 3.22 -20.76
CA ARG A 226 -6.33 4.62 -20.48
C ARG A 226 -4.91 4.77 -19.96
N LEU A 227 -4.29 5.90 -20.26
CA LEU A 227 -3.02 6.28 -19.66
C LEU A 227 -3.26 6.91 -18.28
N VAL A 228 -2.57 6.39 -17.28
CA VAL A 228 -2.54 6.93 -15.93
C VAL A 228 -1.19 7.59 -15.70
N HIS A 229 -1.21 8.87 -15.32
CA HIS A 229 0.00 9.66 -15.04
C HIS A 229 0.37 9.54 -13.57
N PHE A 230 1.66 9.39 -13.28
CA PHE A 230 2.12 9.19 -11.90
C PHE A 230 2.28 10.49 -11.10
N TYR A 231 2.74 11.58 -11.74
CA TYR A 231 3.12 12.82 -11.07
C TYR A 231 2.03 13.90 -11.07
N ASP A 232 1.06 13.81 -12.00
CA ASP A 232 0.04 14.83 -12.25
C ASP A 232 -1.38 14.34 -11.88
N GLN A 233 -1.50 13.48 -10.87
CA GLN A 233 -2.78 12.86 -10.52
C GLN A 233 -3.83 13.90 -10.09
N HIS A 234 -3.40 14.97 -9.41
CA HIS A 234 -4.28 16.02 -8.89
C HIS A 234 -4.72 17.04 -9.95
N SER A 235 -3.84 17.40 -10.89
CA SER A 235 -4.14 18.40 -11.93
C SER A 235 -5.08 17.89 -13.01
N ARG A 236 -5.27 16.57 -13.13
CA ARG A 236 -6.07 15.91 -14.17
C ARG A 236 -7.49 15.53 -13.73
N GLY A 237 -7.93 16.03 -12.58
CA GLY A 237 -9.32 16.02 -12.15
C GLY A 237 -9.83 14.75 -11.49
N ASN A 238 -9.19 13.59 -11.68
CA ASN A 238 -9.52 12.35 -10.96
C ASN A 238 -8.24 11.64 -10.48
N ILE A 239 -8.18 11.31 -9.18
CA ILE A 239 -7.08 10.55 -8.59
C ILE A 239 -7.33 9.05 -8.84
N PRO A 240 -6.42 8.33 -9.52
CA PRO A 240 -6.54 6.89 -9.74
C PRO A 240 -6.24 6.12 -8.46
N LEU A 241 -7.12 5.18 -8.10
CA LEU A 241 -6.92 4.24 -7.00
C LEU A 241 -7.00 2.81 -7.52
N TRP A 242 -6.24 1.89 -6.95
CA TRP A 242 -6.32 0.47 -7.23
C TRP A 242 -7.00 -0.23 -6.06
N ARG A 243 -8.09 -0.94 -6.34
CA ARG A 243 -8.68 -1.82 -5.34
C ARG A 243 -7.97 -3.18 -5.34
N ILE A 244 -7.43 -3.62 -4.21
CA ILE A 244 -6.70 -4.89 -4.06
C ILE A 244 -7.16 -5.56 -2.74
N PRO A 245 -8.26 -6.35 -2.76
CA PRO A 245 -8.91 -6.82 -1.54
C PRO A 245 -8.14 -7.90 -0.78
N MET A 246 -7.38 -8.75 -1.48
CA MET A 246 -6.72 -9.92 -0.91
C MET A 246 -5.40 -9.60 -0.19
N ARG A 247 -5.07 -8.33 0.02
CA ARG A 247 -3.77 -7.88 0.53
C ARG A 247 -3.93 -6.96 1.72
N SER A 248 -3.06 -7.14 2.71
CA SER A 248 -3.05 -6.35 3.94
C SER A 248 -2.77 -4.87 3.64
N PRO A 249 -3.65 -3.95 4.07
CA PRO A 249 -3.37 -2.53 4.00
C PRO A 249 -2.14 -2.13 4.84
N GLY A 250 -1.91 -2.83 5.95
CA GLY A 250 -0.73 -2.68 6.79
C GLY A 250 0.57 -2.99 6.05
N LEU A 251 0.61 -4.02 5.20
CA LEU A 251 1.76 -4.36 4.37
C LEU A 251 2.09 -3.25 3.37
N PHE A 252 1.09 -2.72 2.67
CA PHE A 252 1.29 -1.58 1.77
C PHE A 252 1.79 -0.34 2.51
N PHE A 253 1.25 -0.07 3.70
CA PHE A 253 1.69 1.05 4.53
C PHE A 253 3.15 0.87 4.98
N GLY A 254 3.51 -0.31 5.48
CA GLY A 254 4.89 -0.62 5.90
C GLY A 254 5.89 -0.61 4.74
N ASN A 255 5.51 -1.15 3.58
CA ASN A 255 6.33 -1.10 2.36
C ASN A 255 6.59 0.34 1.91
N ALA A 256 5.59 1.23 2.01
CA ALA A 256 5.73 2.65 1.71
C ALA A 256 6.60 3.38 2.74
N ASP A 257 6.49 3.06 4.02
CA ASP A 257 7.38 3.61 5.05
C ASP A 257 8.85 3.23 4.81
N ALA A 258 9.11 1.94 4.56
CA ALA A 258 10.44 1.46 4.21
C ALA A 258 10.99 2.10 2.93
N ALA A 259 10.12 2.61 2.06
CA ALA A 259 10.51 3.31 0.82
C ALA A 259 11.05 4.71 1.01
N MET A 260 10.86 5.31 2.19
CA MET A 260 11.13 6.73 2.42
C MET A 260 10.48 7.59 1.33
N VAL A 261 9.16 7.42 1.15
CA VAL A 261 8.38 8.25 0.22
C VAL A 261 8.72 9.74 0.38
N ASP A 262 8.95 10.43 -0.74
CA ASP A 262 9.47 11.80 -0.72
C ASP A 262 8.33 12.84 -0.78
N LYS A 263 8.35 13.80 0.15
CA LYS A 263 7.31 14.83 0.29
C LYS A 263 7.02 15.62 -0.99
N PRO A 264 8.02 16.07 -1.79
CA PRO A 264 7.80 16.84 -3.00
C PRO A 264 7.03 16.09 -4.10
N ALA A 265 7.00 14.75 -4.10
CA ALA A 265 6.34 13.98 -5.14
C ALA A 265 4.81 14.05 -5.05
N ASN A 266 4.25 14.04 -3.84
CA ASN A 266 2.84 14.33 -3.56
C ASN A 266 2.69 14.85 -2.12
N PRO A 267 2.74 16.19 -1.91
CA PRO A 267 2.78 16.77 -0.57
C PRO A 267 1.56 16.45 0.29
N GLU A 268 0.38 16.39 -0.31
CA GLU A 268 -0.88 16.12 0.40
C GLU A 268 -0.94 14.67 0.91
N LEU A 269 -0.70 13.70 0.01
CA LEU A 269 -0.68 12.29 0.38
C LEU A 269 0.41 12.02 1.43
N TYR A 270 1.60 12.58 1.22
CA TYR A 270 2.71 12.45 2.18
C TYR A 270 2.35 13.04 3.55
N GLN A 271 1.67 14.18 3.61
CA GLN A 271 1.30 14.80 4.88
C GLN A 271 0.35 13.92 5.69
N VAL A 272 -0.65 13.31 5.04
CA VAL A 272 -1.59 12.39 5.70
C VAL A 272 -0.86 11.11 6.14
N PHE A 273 -0.03 10.55 5.26
CA PHE A 273 0.81 9.40 5.56
C PHE A 273 1.70 9.63 6.79
N TYR A 274 2.45 10.74 6.81
CA TYR A 274 3.34 11.08 7.91
C TYR A 274 2.58 11.28 9.23
N LYS A 275 1.40 11.91 9.20
CA LYS A 275 0.55 12.04 10.39
C LYS A 275 0.13 10.67 10.92
N LEU A 276 -0.29 9.77 10.03
CA LEU A 276 -0.71 8.42 10.42
C LEU A 276 0.47 7.61 10.96
N GLN A 277 1.61 7.64 10.29
CA GLN A 277 2.85 7.00 10.73
C GLN A 277 3.24 7.49 12.14
N TYR A 278 3.26 8.80 12.35
CA TYR A 278 3.55 9.38 13.66
C TYR A 278 2.53 8.92 14.71
N ALA A 279 1.24 8.89 14.38
CA ALA A 279 0.21 8.44 15.30
C ALA A 279 0.38 6.97 15.69
N LEU A 280 0.67 6.11 14.71
CA LEU A 280 0.92 4.67 14.91
C LEU A 280 2.13 4.40 15.80
N ILE A 281 3.22 5.17 15.65
CA ILE A 281 4.45 4.93 16.40
C ILE A 281 4.39 5.58 17.80
N TYR A 282 3.84 6.79 17.90
CA TYR A 282 4.04 7.65 19.08
C TYR A 282 2.77 8.03 19.84
N LYS A 283 1.58 7.97 19.23
CA LYS A 283 0.34 8.46 19.88
C LYS A 283 -0.55 7.38 20.47
N ARG A 284 -0.18 6.11 20.33
CA ARG A 284 -0.98 4.98 20.82
C ARG A 284 -0.84 4.75 22.32
N GLY A 285 0.09 5.41 23.01
CA GLY A 285 0.35 5.18 24.44
C GLY A 285 0.75 3.72 24.75
N LEU A 286 1.19 2.97 23.74
CA LEU A 286 1.70 1.61 23.91
C LEU A 286 3.19 1.66 24.31
N PRO A 287 3.69 0.67 25.07
CA PRO A 287 5.11 0.53 25.34
C PRO A 287 5.95 0.50 24.06
N ARG A 288 7.19 0.97 24.16
CA ARG A 288 8.17 0.80 23.08
C ARG A 288 8.38 -0.69 22.84
N ASN A 289 8.27 -1.14 21.58
CA ASN A 289 8.33 -2.55 21.17
C ASN A 289 7.13 -3.39 21.65
N TYR A 290 5.95 -2.78 21.82
CA TYR A 290 4.73 -3.55 22.06
C TYR A 290 4.51 -4.55 20.93
N VAL A 291 4.36 -5.82 21.29
CA VAL A 291 4.00 -6.92 20.38
C VAL A 291 2.62 -7.39 20.82
N PRO A 292 1.60 -7.42 19.93
CA PRO A 292 0.30 -7.96 20.27
C PRO A 292 0.41 -9.42 20.72
N GLU A 293 -0.50 -9.89 21.55
CA GLU A 293 -0.58 -11.30 21.93
C GLU A 293 -0.67 -12.20 20.68
N GLY A 294 0.24 -13.17 20.57
CA GLY A 294 0.39 -14.03 19.38
C GLY A 294 1.17 -13.42 18.21
N GLY A 295 1.78 -12.24 18.37
CA GLY A 295 2.63 -11.61 17.34
C GLY A 295 4.05 -12.18 17.28
N TYR A 296 4.61 -12.24 16.07
CA TYR A 296 5.99 -12.67 15.79
C TYR A 296 7.04 -11.65 16.29
N LYS A 297 8.20 -12.14 16.73
CA LYS A 297 9.22 -11.33 17.42
C LYS A 297 10.56 -11.13 16.71
N CYS A 298 10.91 -11.89 15.67
CA CYS A 298 12.19 -11.65 14.99
C CYS A 298 12.15 -12.02 13.50
N TRP A 299 12.98 -11.33 12.70
CA TRP A 299 13.32 -11.72 11.33
C TRP A 299 14.28 -12.92 11.31
N ASP A 300 15.17 -13.03 12.29
CA ASP A 300 16.18 -14.09 12.39
C ASP A 300 15.55 -15.47 12.66
N ASP A 301 14.33 -15.51 13.21
CA ASP A 301 13.56 -16.75 13.34
C ASP A 301 13.13 -17.30 11.95
N PHE A 302 13.19 -16.49 10.88
CA PHE A 302 12.82 -16.88 9.51
C PHE A 302 14.02 -17.37 8.67
N GLU A 303 15.23 -16.87 8.90
CA GLU A 303 16.42 -17.31 8.15
C GLU A 303 16.91 -18.70 8.59
N ASN A 304 16.47 -19.20 9.75
CA ASN A 304 16.88 -20.50 10.29
C ASN A 304 15.94 -21.66 9.92
N ASP A 305 14.79 -21.40 9.26
CA ASP A 305 13.83 -22.45 8.87
C ASP A 305 14.15 -23.11 7.52
N ASP A 306 15.16 -22.62 6.78
CA ASP A 306 15.59 -23.17 5.47
C ASP A 306 16.73 -24.21 5.56
N ASP A 307 17.21 -24.56 6.77
CA ASP A 307 18.34 -25.50 6.97
C ASP A 307 17.94 -26.92 7.45
N ASP A 308 16.65 -27.20 7.63
CA ASP A 308 16.14 -28.54 7.98
C ASP A 308 15.10 -29.05 6.95
N GLY A 309 15.56 -29.45 5.75
CA GLY A 309 14.73 -30.07 4.71
C GLY A 309 15.48 -30.66 3.53
#